data_AF-A0A3S0WJ04-F1
#
_entry.id   AF-A0A3S0WJ04-F1
#
_cell.length_a   1.000
_cell.length_b   1.000
_cell.length_c   1.000
_cell.angle_alpha   90.00
_cell.angle_beta   90.00
_cell.angle_gamma   90.00
#
_symmetry.space_group_name_H-M   'P 1'
#
loop_
_entity.id
_entity.type
_entity.pdbx_description
1 polymer ?
#
loop_
_entity_poly.entity_id
_entity_poly.type
_entity_poly.pdbx_seq_one_letter_code
_entity_poly.pdbx_strand_id
1 'polypeptide(L)'
;MIYKRIEERDLSDNVHPEVLIDEIVSLKGNETAEQYPKPIRRIAVYNAEHGFTIKLLNNNTSHSRHRPRTNLRHRGDCLPLEQNTSNHMI
;
A
#
# COMPACT_ATOMS: atom_id res chain seq x y z
N MET A 1 6.34 8.56 20.43
CA MET A 1 5.70 7.25 20.17
C MET A 1 6.71 6.15 20.43
N ILE A 2 6.45 5.29 21.41
CA ILE A 2 7.31 4.14 21.72
C ILE A 2 6.72 2.91 21.03
N TYR A 3 7.53 2.25 20.20
CA TYR A 3 7.11 1.08 19.46
C TYR A 3 8.27 0.10 19.30
N LYS A 4 7.92 -1.16 19.05
CA LYS A 4 8.85 -2.22 18.68
C LYS A 4 8.58 -2.62 17.23
N ARG A 5 9.61 -2.58 16.38
CA ARG A 5 9.55 -3.16 15.03
C ARG A 5 9.39 -4.68 15.14
N ILE A 6 8.41 -5.22 14.43
CA ILE A 6 8.15 -6.66 14.35
C ILE A 6 8.69 -7.19 13.02
N GLU A 7 8.36 -6.51 11.93
CA GLU A 7 8.67 -6.92 10.56
C GLU A 7 8.94 -5.66 9.73
N GLU A 8 10.02 -5.69 8.95
CA GLU A 8 10.26 -4.69 7.91
C GLU A 8 9.81 -5.30 6.58
N ARG A 9 9.04 -4.55 5.79
CA ARG A 9 8.53 -5.01 4.52
C ARG A 9 9.33 -4.39 3.41
N ASP A 10 9.68 -5.22 2.43
CA ASP A 10 10.29 -4.73 1.21
C ASP A 10 9.34 -3.78 0.51
N LEU A 11 9.86 -2.60 0.18
CA LEU A 11 9.19 -1.68 -0.71
C LEU A 11 9.23 -2.29 -2.12
N SER A 12 8.08 -2.40 -2.78
CA SER A 12 8.04 -2.86 -4.17
C SER A 12 8.84 -1.89 -5.07
N ASP A 13 9.44 -2.42 -6.13
CA ASP A 13 10.22 -1.63 -7.10
C ASP A 13 9.44 -0.45 -7.73
N ASN A 14 8.10 -0.47 -7.68
CA ASN A 14 7.23 0.59 -8.22
C ASN A 14 6.75 1.59 -7.15
N VAL A 15 7.30 1.56 -5.94
CA VAL A 15 6.92 2.48 -4.86
C VAL A 15 7.50 3.88 -5.15
N HIS A 16 6.73 4.91 -4.83
CA HIS A 16 7.18 6.31 -5.00
C HIS A 16 8.50 6.54 -4.24
N PRO A 17 9.50 7.21 -4.82
CA PRO A 17 10.83 7.39 -4.20
C PRO A 17 10.80 8.04 -2.81
N GLU A 18 9.73 8.76 -2.52
CA GLU A 18 9.50 9.45 -1.26
C GLU A 18 9.10 8.50 -0.12
N VAL A 19 8.67 7.27 -0.41
CA VAL A 19 8.39 6.29 0.63
C VAL A 19 9.70 5.73 1.13
N LEU A 20 9.99 6.00 2.40
CA LEU A 20 11.24 5.59 3.03
C LEU A 20 11.15 4.21 3.66
N ILE A 21 10.00 3.89 4.28
CA ILE A 21 9.85 2.70 5.13
C ILE A 21 8.41 2.19 5.06
N ASP A 22 8.26 0.87 4.97
CA ASP A 22 7.02 0.15 5.26
C ASP A 22 7.33 -0.97 6.26
N GLU A 23 6.68 -0.95 7.42
CA GLU A 23 6.96 -1.92 8.50
C GLU A 23 5.71 -2.25 9.31
N ILE A 24 5.74 -3.39 9.98
CA ILE A 24 4.77 -3.76 11.01
C ILE A 24 5.39 -3.51 12.38
N VAL A 25 4.67 -2.76 13.22
CA VAL A 25 5.13 -2.35 14.56
C VAL A 25 4.11 -2.71 15.63
N SER A 26 4.58 -3.01 16.84
CA SER A 26 3.74 -3.09 18.04
C SER A 26 3.98 -1.84 18.88
N LEU A 27 2.90 -1.12 19.20
CA LEU A 27 2.96 0.02 20.10
C LEU A 27 3.20 -0.44 21.54
N LYS A 28 4.02 0.32 22.28
CA LYS A 28 4.47 -0.05 23.63
C LYS A 28 4.22 1.02 24.70
N GLY A 29 3.74 2.21 24.33
CA GLY A 29 3.34 3.21 25.33
C GLY A 29 2.03 2.79 26.00
N ASN A 30 1.89 3.01 27.32
CA ASN A 30 0.73 2.56 28.11
C ASN A 30 -0.63 2.81 27.42
N GLU A 31 -0.96 4.06 27.12
CA GLU A 31 -2.24 4.42 26.49
C GLU A 31 -2.37 3.86 25.06
N THR A 32 -1.29 3.95 24.27
CA THR A 32 -1.31 3.54 22.86
C THR A 32 -1.34 2.03 22.66
N ALA A 33 -0.76 1.26 23.59
CA ALA A 33 -0.75 -0.19 23.55
C ALA A 33 -2.11 -0.76 23.95
N GLU A 34 -2.81 -0.09 24.88
CA GLU A 34 -4.20 -0.44 25.23
C GLU A 34 -5.16 -0.12 24.10
N GLN A 35 -5.03 1.05 23.46
CA GLN A 35 -5.88 1.45 22.34
C GLN A 35 -5.62 0.61 21.08
N TYR A 36 -4.37 0.20 20.86
CA TYR A 36 -3.97 -0.61 19.72
C TYR A 36 -3.17 -1.85 20.16
N PRO A 37 -3.86 -2.87 20.68
CA PRO A 37 -3.21 -4.07 21.20
C PRO A 37 -2.64 -4.97 20.09
N LYS A 38 -3.05 -4.76 18.84
CA LYS A 38 -2.60 -5.52 17.67
C LYS A 38 -1.45 -4.78 16.96
N PRO A 39 -0.55 -5.52 16.27
CA PRO A 39 0.44 -4.91 15.40
C PRO A 39 -0.22 -4.01 14.34
N ILE A 40 0.41 -2.87 14.05
CA ILE A 40 -0.06 -1.82 13.14
C ILE A 40 0.95 -1.69 12.01
N ARG A 41 0.48 -1.42 10.79
CA ARG A 41 1.37 -1.05 9.68
C ARG A 41 1.76 0.42 9.77
N ARG A 42 3.06 0.70 9.73
CA ARG A 42 3.62 2.05 9.71
C ARG A 42 4.29 2.29 8.36
N ILE A 43 3.90 3.38 7.71
CA ILE A 43 4.52 3.84 6.46
C ILE A 43 5.11 5.23 6.71
N ALA A 44 6.37 5.43 6.35
CA ALA A 44 7.04 6.73 6.43
C ALA A 44 7.29 7.27 5.02
N VAL A 45 6.81 8.49 4.77
CA VAL A 45 6.97 9.18 3.50
C VAL A 45 7.68 10.50 3.74
N TYR A 46 8.75 10.75 3.02
CA TYR A 46 9.49 12.01 3.05
C TYR A 46 8.96 12.96 1.99
N ASN A 47 8.41 14.09 2.43
CA ASN A 47 8.06 15.18 1.54
C ASN A 47 9.31 16.04 1.32
N ALA A 48 9.89 15.94 0.12
CA ALA A 48 11.10 16.67 -0.23
C ALA A 48 10.84 18.18 -0.42
N GLU A 49 9.64 18.56 -0.87
CA GLU A 49 9.25 19.96 -1.10
C GLU A 49 9.26 20.78 0.19
N HIS A 50 8.81 20.17 1.29
CA HIS A 50 8.65 20.85 2.58
C HIS A 50 9.60 20.34 3.66
N GLY A 51 10.46 19.37 3.35
CA GLY A 51 11.51 18.88 4.25
C GLY A 51 11.01 18.16 5.51
N PHE A 52 9.83 17.52 5.45
CA PHE A 52 9.28 16.79 6.60
C PHE A 52 8.88 15.35 6.25
N THR A 53 8.82 14.50 7.28
CA THR A 53 8.38 13.10 7.13
C THR A 53 6.97 12.91 7.67
N ILE A 54 6.07 12.46 6.81
CA ILE A 54 4.73 12.00 7.18
C ILE A 54 4.84 10.55 7.64
N LYS A 55 4.29 10.24 8.82
CA LYS A 55 4.21 8.88 9.36
C LYS A 55 2.75 8.46 9.40
N LEU A 56 2.37 7.53 8.53
CA LEU A 56 1.03 6.96 8.50
C LEU A 56 0.98 5.69 9.35
N LEU A 57 -0.04 5.57 10.20
CA LEU A 57 -0.32 4.39 11.01
C LEU A 57 -1.66 3.80 10.57
N ASN A 58 -1.66 2.53 10.16
CA ASN A 58 -2.86 1.84 9.68
C ASN A 58 -3.14 0.57 10.49
N ASN A 59 -4.27 0.55 11.20
CA ASN A 59 -4.76 -0.57 12.01
C ASN A 59 -5.68 -1.53 11.21
N ASN A 60 -6.06 -1.17 9.98
CA ASN A 60 -6.92 -1.97 9.12
C ASN A 60 -6.08 -2.78 8.14
N THR A 61 -5.86 -4.05 8.45
CA THR A 61 -5.10 -4.99 7.61
C THR A 61 -5.90 -5.54 6.42
N SER A 62 -7.18 -5.17 6.27
CA SER A 62 -8.03 -5.56 5.13
C SER A 62 -7.70 -4.76 3.87
N HIS A 63 -6.49 -4.93 3.33
CA HIS A 63 -6.25 -4.54 1.95
C HIS A 63 -6.87 -5.65 1.11
N SER A 64 -8.09 -5.41 0.62
CA SER A 64 -8.61 -6.19 -0.50
C SER A 64 -7.59 -6.01 -1.62
N ARG A 65 -6.70 -6.99 -1.80
CA ARG A 65 -5.97 -7.12 -3.06
C ARG A 65 -7.08 -7.17 -4.09
N HIS A 66 -7.15 -6.20 -5.00
CA HIS A 66 -7.94 -6.37 -6.21
C HIS A 66 -7.44 -7.69 -6.84
N ARG A 67 -8.15 -8.80 -6.59
CA ARG A 67 -8.03 -9.99 -7.41
C ARG A 67 -8.67 -9.56 -8.72
N PRO A 68 -7.93 -9.48 -9.83
CA PRO A 68 -8.60 -9.40 -11.11
C PRO A 68 -9.55 -10.59 -11.19
N ARG A 69 -10.83 -10.31 -11.41
CA ARG A 69 -11.82 -11.34 -11.70
C ARG A 69 -11.39 -11.99 -13.00
N THR A 70 -10.71 -13.13 -12.92
CA THR A 70 -10.52 -14.00 -14.07
C THR A 70 -11.88 -14.63 -14.37
N ASN A 71 -12.69 -13.96 -15.19
CA ASN A 71 -13.85 -14.58 -15.81
C ASN A 71 -13.33 -15.50 -16.92
N LEU A 72 -13.08 -16.76 -16.60
CA LEU A 72 -13.07 -17.82 -17.59
C LEU A 72 -14.27 -18.74 -17.33
N ARG A 73 -15.43 -18.28 -17.80
CA ARG A 73 -16.50 -19.18 -18.24
C ARG A 73 -16.76 -18.86 -19.70
N HIS A 74 -16.16 -19.65 -20.57
CA HIS A 74 -16.56 -19.77 -21.96
C HIS A 74 -18.04 -20.17 -22.01
N ARG A 75 -18.90 -19.25 -22.43
CA ARG A 75 -20.12 -19.57 -23.20
C ARG A 75 -20.56 -18.34 -23.97
N GLY A 76 -20.57 -18.48 -25.30
CA GLY A 76 -21.47 -17.78 -26.22
C GLY A 76 -21.20 -16.30 -26.45
N ASP A 77 -20.71 -16.02 -27.66
CA ASP A 77 -21.12 -14.91 -28.52
C ASP A 77 -21.08 -13.47 -27.95
N CYS A 78 -20.07 -12.70 -28.36
CA CYS A 78 -20.24 -11.42 -29.05
C CYS A 78 -18.87 -10.85 -29.50
N LEU A 79 -18.93 -10.05 -30.57
CA LEU A 79 -17.91 -9.60 -31.52
C LEU A 79 -16.66 -8.90 -30.94
N PRO A 80 -15.52 -8.86 -31.67
CA PRO A 80 -14.31 -8.17 -31.21
C PRO A 80 -14.48 -6.65 -31.32
N LEU A 81 -14.21 -5.94 -30.22
CA LEU A 81 -13.93 -4.50 -30.26
C LEU A 81 -12.49 -4.32 -30.75
N GLU A 82 -12.38 -3.68 -31.90
CA GLU A 82 -11.13 -3.35 -32.56
C GLU A 82 -10.14 -2.65 -31.62
N GLN A 83 -8.87 -3.00 -31.83
CA GLN A 83 -7.72 -2.30 -31.31
C GLN A 83 -7.68 -0.90 -31.92
N ASN A 84 -7.78 0.13 -31.09
CA ASN A 84 -7.38 1.47 -31.50
C ASN A 84 -6.02 1.79 -30.88
N THR A 85 -4.96 1.40 -31.60
CA THR A 85 -3.66 2.05 -31.50
C THR A 85 -3.75 3.41 -32.20
N SER A 86 -3.47 4.49 -31.49
CA SER A 86 -3.01 5.72 -32.14
C SER A 86 -1.92 6.39 -31.30
N ASN A 87 -0.70 6.28 -31.80
CA ASN A 87 0.48 7.04 -31.40
C ASN A 87 0.43 8.45 -32.03
N HIS A 88 0.70 9.51 -31.26
CA HIS A 88 1.55 10.67 -31.65
C HIS A 88 1.60 11.67 -30.47
N MET A 89 2.74 11.95 -29.83
CA MET A 89 3.82 12.89 -30.20
C MET A 89 3.36 14.31 -30.59
N ILE A 90 3.81 15.29 -29.80
CA ILE A 90 4.32 16.61 -30.24
C ILE A 90 5.63 16.84 -29.49
#